data_AF-A0A7V1FMS7-F1
#
_entry.id   AF-A0A7V1FMS7-F1
#
_cell.length_a   1.000
_cell.length_b   1.000
_cell.length_c   1.000
_cell.angle_alpha   90.00
_cell.angle_beta   90.00
_cell.angle_gamma   90.00
#
_symmetry.space_group_name_H-M   'P 1'
#
loop_
_entity.id
_entity.type
_entity.pdbx_description
1 polymer ?
#
loop_
_entity_poly.entity_id
_entity_poly.type
_entity_poly.pdbx_seq_one_letter_code
_entity_poly.pdbx_strand_id
1 'polypeptide(L)'
;MTNPRETDLYPPIKSFLEDQGYVVKSEVGAADVVAVRGAEPPVVVELKLGFSLTLFHQCIARLSVSDDVYLAVARQPGKRFAKAVKDNTALARRLGLGLITVRLKDGLVEVHCDPGPYAPRKSAKRQARLLREFARRQGDPNDGGQTRAGLVTAYRQDALKLAMYLFEAGASKGAHVARETQVQRATAMMRDNHYGWFEKIKTGIYGLTPTGAEAVSAAGRVLGSD
;
A
#
# COMPACT_ATOMS: atom_id res chain seq x y z
N MET A 1 -20.67 -10.99 28.44
CA MET A 1 -20.90 -9.83 27.56
C MET A 1 -21.66 -10.33 26.36
N THR A 2 -22.81 -9.72 26.06
CA THR A 2 -23.61 -10.04 24.86
C THR A 2 -22.78 -9.80 23.61
N ASN A 3 -22.91 -10.69 22.63
CA ASN A 3 -22.25 -10.52 21.34
C ASN A 3 -22.82 -9.25 20.67
N PRO A 4 -21.97 -8.35 20.13
CA PRO A 4 -22.44 -7.14 19.47
C PRO A 4 -23.27 -7.48 18.24
N ARG A 5 -24.32 -6.70 17.98
CA ARG A 5 -25.21 -6.80 16.82
C ARG A 5 -25.15 -5.52 16.02
N GLU A 6 -25.49 -5.61 14.74
CA GLU A 6 -25.52 -4.46 13.82
C GLU A 6 -26.51 -3.39 14.30
N THR A 7 -27.64 -3.81 14.87
CA THR A 7 -28.64 -2.92 15.46
C THR A 7 -28.12 -2.12 16.65
N ASP A 8 -27.05 -2.56 17.32
CA ASP A 8 -26.45 -1.82 18.43
C ASP A 8 -25.66 -0.57 17.94
N LEU A 9 -25.38 -0.47 16.63
CA LEU A 9 -24.76 0.69 16.00
C LEU A 9 -25.75 1.82 15.73
N TYR A 10 -27.05 1.52 15.60
CA TYR A 10 -28.05 2.49 15.21
C TYR A 10 -28.26 3.61 16.25
N PRO A 11 -28.44 3.35 17.56
CA PRO A 11 -28.72 4.42 18.51
C PRO A 11 -27.63 5.50 18.58
N PRO A 12 -26.32 5.17 18.63
CA PRO A 12 -25.26 6.17 18.58
C PRO A 12 -25.26 7.02 17.30
N ILE A 13 -25.46 6.39 16.13
CA ILE A 13 -25.52 7.11 14.84
C ILE A 13 -26.73 8.03 14.81
N LYS A 14 -27.89 7.55 15.28
CA LYS A 14 -29.10 8.32 15.37
C LYS A 14 -28.91 9.57 16.23
N SER A 15 -28.44 9.42 17.47
CA SER A 15 -28.20 10.56 18.36
C SER A 15 -27.21 11.54 17.75
N PHE A 16 -26.09 11.06 17.18
CA PHE A 16 -25.10 11.91 16.53
C PHE A 16 -25.68 12.77 15.39
N LEU A 17 -26.60 12.23 14.59
CA LEU A 17 -27.25 12.97 13.50
C LEU A 17 -28.39 13.86 14.01
N GLU A 18 -29.19 13.40 14.98
CA GLU A 18 -30.25 14.22 15.59
C GLU A 18 -29.68 15.46 16.31
N ASP A 19 -28.51 15.34 16.95
CA ASP A 19 -27.78 16.46 17.56
C ASP A 19 -27.35 17.53 16.54
N GLN A 20 -27.31 17.18 15.25
CA GLN A 20 -27.03 18.09 14.13
C GLN A 20 -28.30 18.62 13.45
N GLY A 21 -29.48 18.36 14.03
CA GLY A 21 -30.77 18.82 13.55
C GLY A 21 -31.41 17.96 12.47
N TYR A 22 -30.92 16.73 12.25
CA TYR A 22 -31.57 15.80 11.34
C TYR A 22 -32.76 15.09 12.00
N VAL A 23 -33.78 14.78 11.20
CA VAL A 23 -34.78 13.77 11.55
C VAL A 23 -34.28 12.43 11.02
N VAL A 24 -34.10 11.45 11.92
CA VAL A 24 -33.47 10.17 11.59
C VAL A 24 -34.46 9.01 11.69
N LYS A 25 -34.47 8.15 10.67
CA LYS A 25 -35.25 6.90 10.64
C LYS A 25 -34.35 5.73 10.21
N SER A 26 -34.58 4.56 10.79
CA SER A 26 -33.94 3.31 10.39
C SER A 26 -34.77 2.57 9.34
N GLU A 27 -34.11 1.69 8.57
CA GLU A 27 -34.76 0.73 7.64
C GLU A 27 -35.67 1.41 6.61
N VAL A 28 -35.20 2.53 6.03
CA VAL A 28 -35.95 3.25 5.00
C VAL A 28 -35.58 2.69 3.63
N GLY A 29 -36.52 1.98 3.02
CA GLY A 29 -36.27 1.28 1.76
C GLY A 29 -35.25 0.16 1.99
N ALA A 30 -34.09 0.26 1.33
CA ALA A 30 -32.99 -0.68 1.48
C ALA A 30 -31.79 -0.11 2.26
N ALA A 31 -31.94 1.07 2.87
CA ALA A 31 -30.90 1.74 3.66
C ALA A 31 -31.14 1.56 5.17
N ASP A 32 -30.07 1.25 5.89
CA ASP A 32 -30.13 1.02 7.34
C ASP A 32 -30.50 2.30 8.11
N VAL A 33 -29.96 3.46 7.71
CA VAL A 33 -30.27 4.76 8.31
C VAL A 33 -30.44 5.82 7.22
N VAL A 34 -31.52 6.59 7.32
CA VAL A 34 -31.75 7.79 6.51
C VAL A 34 -32.02 8.97 7.43
N ALA A 35 -31.33 10.08 7.18
CA ALA A 35 -31.42 11.31 7.94
C ALA A 35 -31.70 12.49 7.01
N VAL A 36 -32.71 13.31 7.34
CA VAL A 36 -33.14 14.46 6.53
C VAL A 36 -33.19 15.72 7.38
N ARG A 37 -32.69 16.84 6.85
CA ARG A 37 -32.75 18.16 7.48
C ARG A 37 -33.35 19.18 6.52
N GLY A 38 -34.57 19.60 6.80
CA GLY A 38 -35.30 20.56 5.96
C GLY A 38 -35.44 20.07 4.51
N ALA A 39 -34.91 20.86 3.57
CA ALA A 39 -34.92 20.56 2.13
C ALA A 39 -33.55 20.07 1.60
N GLU A 40 -32.59 19.79 2.49
CA GLU A 40 -31.30 19.22 2.10
C GLU A 40 -31.46 17.79 1.56
N PRO A 41 -30.57 17.33 0.66
CA PRO A 41 -30.51 15.93 0.26
C PRO A 41 -30.38 14.98 1.47
N PRO A 42 -30.89 13.74 1.37
CA PRO A 42 -30.85 12.80 2.49
C PRO A 42 -29.43 12.30 2.77
N VAL A 43 -29.03 12.26 4.03
CA VAL A 43 -27.83 11.53 4.47
C VAL A 43 -28.20 10.06 4.63
N VAL A 44 -27.41 9.16 4.04
CA VAL A 44 -27.62 7.71 4.11
C VAL A 44 -26.44 7.04 4.82
N VAL A 45 -26.72 6.16 5.79
CA VAL A 45 -25.68 5.41 6.49
C VAL A 45 -25.98 3.91 6.44
N GLU A 46 -25.00 3.11 5.99
CA GLU A 46 -25.04 1.65 6.03
C GLU A 46 -24.21 1.15 7.22
N LEU A 47 -24.74 0.19 8.00
CA LEU A 47 -24.20 -0.26 9.28
C LEU A 47 -23.63 -1.68 9.16
N LYS A 48 -22.41 -1.90 9.67
CA LYS A 48 -21.84 -3.26 9.80
C LYS A 48 -20.95 -3.41 11.02
N LEU A 49 -20.84 -4.59 11.61
CA LEU A 49 -19.88 -4.80 12.71
C LEU A 49 -18.40 -4.70 12.26
N GLY A 50 -18.13 -4.78 10.97
CA GLY A 50 -16.78 -4.66 10.43
C GLY A 50 -16.78 -4.36 8.94
N PHE A 51 -15.61 -3.97 8.43
CA PHE A 51 -15.42 -3.69 7.01
C PHE A 51 -15.63 -4.95 6.16
N SER A 52 -16.40 -4.80 5.08
CA SER A 52 -16.60 -5.85 4.06
C SER A 52 -16.84 -5.21 2.70
N LEU A 53 -16.54 -5.92 1.61
CA LEU A 53 -16.87 -5.42 0.26
C LEU A 53 -18.37 -5.25 0.07
N THR A 54 -19.20 -6.09 0.71
CA THR A 54 -20.65 -5.96 0.70
C THR A 54 -21.10 -4.59 1.21
N LEU A 55 -20.55 -4.12 2.33
CA LEU A 55 -20.85 -2.80 2.88
C LEU A 55 -20.50 -1.68 1.87
N PHE A 56 -19.34 -1.77 1.23
CA PHE A 56 -18.98 -0.80 0.19
C PHE A 56 -19.93 -0.84 -1.01
N HIS A 57 -20.34 -2.03 -1.47
CA HIS A 57 -21.29 -2.16 -2.58
C HIS A 57 -22.67 -1.59 -2.23
N GLN A 58 -23.14 -1.79 -1.00
CA GLN A 58 -24.38 -1.18 -0.50
C GLN A 58 -24.26 0.35 -0.57
N CYS A 59 -23.20 0.93 0.01
CA CYS A 59 -22.97 2.38 -0.04
C CYS A 59 -22.87 2.91 -1.48
N ILE A 60 -22.13 2.24 -2.37
CA ILE A 60 -22.04 2.66 -3.77
C ILE A 60 -23.42 2.66 -4.45
N ALA A 61 -24.26 1.67 -4.15
CA ALA A 61 -25.63 1.65 -4.68
C ALA A 61 -26.44 2.86 -4.19
N ARG A 62 -26.23 3.33 -2.95
CA ARG A 62 -26.88 4.53 -2.41
C ARG A 62 -26.40 5.84 -3.04
N LEU A 63 -25.23 5.87 -3.67
CA LEU A 63 -24.79 7.06 -4.41
C LEU A 63 -25.72 7.44 -5.57
N SER A 64 -26.55 6.50 -6.05
CA SER A 64 -27.58 6.82 -7.05
C SER A 64 -28.74 7.67 -6.50
N VAL A 65 -28.88 7.78 -5.18
CA VAL A 65 -29.98 8.51 -4.52
C VAL A 65 -29.50 9.68 -3.65
N SER A 66 -28.23 9.71 -3.25
CA SER A 66 -27.64 10.81 -2.47
C SER A 66 -26.12 10.86 -2.64
N ASP A 67 -25.55 12.06 -2.59
CA ASP A 67 -24.10 12.24 -2.52
C ASP A 67 -23.56 12.05 -1.08
N ASP A 68 -24.42 12.19 -0.06
CA ASP A 68 -24.06 12.11 1.35
C ASP A 68 -24.23 10.70 1.92
N VAL A 69 -23.37 9.77 1.44
CA VAL A 69 -23.42 8.36 1.84
C VAL A 69 -22.24 7.98 2.73
N TYR A 70 -22.54 7.40 3.89
CA TYR A 70 -21.55 6.92 4.86
C TYR A 70 -21.63 5.41 5.04
N LEU A 71 -20.47 4.79 5.24
CA LEU A 71 -20.38 3.49 5.90
C LEU A 71 -20.04 3.71 7.39
N ALA A 72 -20.71 2.98 8.28
CA ALA A 72 -20.41 3.01 9.70
C ALA A 72 -20.09 1.60 10.22
N VAL A 73 -18.98 1.45 10.94
CA VAL A 73 -18.59 0.17 11.53
C VAL A 73 -18.31 0.21 13.02
N ALA A 74 -18.46 -0.93 13.70
CA ALA A 74 -18.06 -1.06 15.09
C ALA A 74 -16.54 -0.85 15.26
N ARG A 75 -16.14 0.05 16.16
CA ARG A 75 -14.74 0.30 16.50
C ARG A 75 -14.17 -0.89 17.26
N GLN A 76 -13.07 -1.45 16.78
CA GLN A 76 -12.32 -2.51 17.45
C GLN A 76 -10.98 -1.98 17.99
N PRO A 77 -10.43 -2.55 19.08
CA PRO A 77 -9.14 -2.13 19.60
C PRO A 77 -7.96 -2.66 18.75
N GLY A 78 -6.80 -2.03 18.91
CA GLY A 78 -5.51 -2.55 18.43
C GLY A 78 -5.03 -2.02 17.07
N LYS A 79 -3.74 -2.30 16.79
CA LYS A 79 -3.03 -1.80 15.59
C LYS A 79 -3.63 -2.30 14.28
N ARG A 80 -4.18 -3.52 14.27
CA ARG A 80 -4.82 -4.12 13.09
C ARG A 80 -6.05 -3.31 12.65
N PHE A 81 -6.93 -2.97 13.59
CA PHE A 81 -8.11 -2.16 13.29
C PHE A 81 -7.73 -0.73 12.90
N ALA A 82 -6.76 -0.12 13.59
CA ALA A 82 -6.26 1.21 13.20
C ALA A 82 -5.71 1.25 11.76
N LYS A 83 -5.00 0.19 11.33
CA LYS A 83 -4.56 0.03 9.94
C LYS A 83 -5.74 -0.15 8.98
N ALA A 84 -6.73 -0.96 9.36
CA ALA A 84 -7.94 -1.16 8.56
C ALA A 84 -8.73 0.14 8.39
N VAL A 85 -8.92 0.95 9.44
CA VAL A 85 -9.54 2.27 9.34
C VAL A 85 -8.77 3.13 8.35
N LYS A 86 -7.44 3.27 8.50
CA LYS A 86 -6.61 4.07 7.58
C LYS A 86 -6.75 3.64 6.11
N ASP A 87 -6.73 2.34 5.84
CA ASP A 87 -6.85 1.82 4.47
C ASP A 87 -8.27 2.04 3.92
N ASN A 88 -9.31 1.80 4.72
CA ASN A 88 -10.69 1.97 4.32
C ASN A 88 -11.09 3.45 4.20
N THR A 89 -10.54 4.37 5.00
CA THR A 89 -10.68 5.82 4.77
C THR A 89 -10.13 6.20 3.41
N ALA A 90 -9.00 5.63 2.99
CA ALA A 90 -8.42 5.90 1.68
C ALA A 90 -9.27 5.34 0.53
N LEU A 91 -9.98 4.23 0.75
CA LEU A 91 -10.94 3.67 -0.21
C LEU A 91 -12.24 4.47 -0.25
N ALA A 92 -12.83 4.81 0.90
CA ALA A 92 -14.03 5.62 1.01
C ALA A 92 -13.87 6.95 0.27
N ARG A 93 -12.75 7.67 0.51
CA ARG A 93 -12.39 8.89 -0.25
C ARG A 93 -12.28 8.70 -1.75
N ARG A 94 -11.88 7.50 -2.24
CA ARG A 94 -11.80 7.20 -3.68
C ARG A 94 -13.16 7.00 -4.32
N LEU A 95 -14.11 6.51 -3.53
CA LEU A 95 -15.47 6.20 -3.94
C LEU A 95 -16.44 7.36 -3.67
N GLY A 96 -15.95 8.44 -3.06
CA GLY A 96 -16.76 9.58 -2.64
C GLY A 96 -17.65 9.31 -1.44
N LEU A 97 -17.33 8.29 -0.63
CA LEU A 97 -18.07 7.89 0.55
C LEU A 97 -17.48 8.50 1.83
N GLY A 98 -18.34 8.74 2.80
CA GLY A 98 -17.97 9.04 4.18
C GLY A 98 -17.70 7.77 4.99
N LEU A 99 -16.90 7.88 6.05
CA LEU A 99 -16.57 6.76 6.94
C LEU A 99 -16.72 7.14 8.40
N ILE A 100 -17.50 6.35 9.13
CA ILE A 100 -17.75 6.49 10.55
C ILE A 100 -17.30 5.21 11.30
N THR A 101 -16.80 5.38 12.52
CA THR A 101 -16.68 4.27 13.47
C THR A 101 -17.44 4.56 14.74
N VAL A 102 -18.09 3.54 15.30
CA VAL A 102 -18.85 3.63 16.55
C VAL A 102 -18.23 2.74 17.61
N ARG A 103 -17.85 3.31 18.74
CA ARG A 103 -17.35 2.55 19.89
C ARG A 103 -18.50 2.11 20.76
N LEU A 104 -18.93 0.86 20.60
CA LEU A 104 -20.14 0.33 21.27
C LEU A 104 -20.14 0.42 22.81
N LYS A 105 -18.97 0.47 23.46
CA LYS A 105 -18.88 0.52 24.93
C LYS A 105 -19.47 1.80 25.53
N ASP A 106 -19.41 2.91 24.79
CA ASP A 106 -19.77 4.25 25.25
C ASP A 106 -20.49 5.08 24.19
N GLY A 107 -20.83 4.48 23.04
CA GLY A 107 -21.53 5.15 21.94
C GLY A 107 -20.68 6.20 21.22
N LEU A 108 -19.36 6.27 21.42
CA LEU A 108 -18.56 7.31 20.76
C LEU A 108 -18.58 7.12 19.24
N VAL A 109 -19.07 8.14 18.54
CA VAL A 109 -19.06 8.24 17.08
C VAL A 109 -17.84 9.06 16.63
N GLU A 110 -17.08 8.53 15.69
CA GLU A 110 -15.93 9.20 15.08
C GLU A 110 -16.06 9.19 13.55
N VAL A 111 -16.06 10.36 12.93
CA VAL A 111 -16.03 10.53 11.47
C VAL A 111 -14.58 10.63 11.01
N HIS A 112 -14.17 9.75 10.08
CA HIS A 112 -12.79 9.68 9.56
C HIS A 112 -12.63 10.42 8.22
N CYS A 113 -13.72 10.51 7.46
CA CYS A 113 -13.85 11.36 6.29
C CYS A 113 -15.32 11.58 5.97
N ASP A 114 -15.62 12.77 5.44
CA ASP A 114 -16.91 13.06 4.83
C ASP A 114 -16.93 12.61 3.35
N PRO A 115 -18.13 12.36 2.77
CA PRO A 115 -18.34 12.14 1.35
C PRO A 115 -17.80 13.31 0.52
N GLY A 116 -17.46 13.05 -0.74
CA GLY A 116 -17.01 14.11 -1.64
C GLY A 116 -16.17 13.64 -2.83
N PRO A 117 -15.89 14.52 -3.79
CA PRO A 117 -15.24 14.15 -5.04
C PRO A 117 -13.81 13.64 -4.82
N TYR A 118 -13.45 12.56 -5.50
CA TYR A 118 -12.08 12.03 -5.47
C TYR A 118 -11.17 12.69 -6.50
N ALA A 119 -10.09 13.33 -6.02
CA ALA A 119 -8.99 13.78 -6.87
C ALA A 119 -7.68 13.04 -6.49
N PRO A 120 -7.22 12.04 -7.27
CA PRO A 120 -5.99 11.32 -6.97
C PRO A 120 -4.75 12.21 -7.09
N ARG A 121 -4.01 12.38 -5.99
CA ARG A 121 -2.67 12.98 -6.04
C ARG A 121 -1.66 11.98 -6.60
N LYS A 122 -1.28 12.15 -7.86
CA LYS A 122 -0.19 11.38 -8.49
C LYS A 122 1.16 11.76 -7.87
N SER A 123 2.07 10.79 -7.77
CA SER A 123 3.44 11.03 -7.31
C SER A 123 4.42 10.92 -8.47
N ALA A 124 4.77 12.06 -9.07
CA ALA A 124 5.74 12.13 -10.17
C ALA A 124 7.08 11.45 -9.80
N LYS A 125 7.52 11.60 -8.54
CA LYS A 125 8.73 10.94 -8.03
C LYS A 125 8.63 9.41 -8.07
N ARG A 126 7.51 8.83 -7.64
CA ARG A 126 7.32 7.37 -7.65
C ARG A 126 7.21 6.84 -9.08
N GLN A 127 6.49 7.58 -9.95
CA GLN A 127 6.40 7.26 -11.38
C GLN A 127 7.78 7.27 -12.03
N ALA A 128 8.58 8.33 -11.84
CA ALA A 128 9.94 8.42 -12.37
C ALA A 128 10.88 7.34 -11.81
N ARG A 129 10.68 6.89 -10.55
CA ARG A 129 11.43 5.75 -10.00
C ARG A 129 11.05 4.45 -10.70
N LEU A 130 9.76 4.23 -10.94
CA LEU A 130 9.25 3.05 -11.64
C LEU A 130 9.79 2.99 -13.07
N LEU A 131 9.71 4.10 -13.82
CA LEU A 131 10.23 4.18 -15.19
C LEU A 131 11.75 3.97 -15.27
N ARG A 132 12.51 4.52 -14.31
CA ARG A 132 13.96 4.29 -14.24
C ARG A 132 14.33 2.85 -13.94
N GLU A 133 13.59 2.19 -13.06
CA GLU A 133 13.80 0.75 -12.79
C GLU A 133 13.50 -0.08 -14.03
N PHE A 134 12.38 0.20 -14.71
CA PHE A 134 12.00 -0.47 -15.96
C PHE A 134 13.07 -0.30 -17.04
N ALA A 135 13.50 0.93 -17.32
CA ALA A 135 14.49 1.22 -18.37
C ALA A 135 15.87 0.63 -18.11
N ARG A 136 16.25 0.40 -16.85
CA ARG A 136 17.56 -0.17 -16.49
C ARG A 136 17.56 -1.70 -16.42
N ARG A 137 16.39 -2.31 -16.27
CA ARG A 137 16.28 -3.77 -16.20
C ARG A 137 16.52 -4.35 -17.58
N GLN A 138 17.44 -5.29 -17.66
CA GLN A 138 17.72 -6.03 -18.90
C GLN A 138 16.83 -7.28 -18.95
N GLY A 139 16.14 -7.47 -20.08
CA GLY A 139 15.18 -8.55 -20.28
C GLY A 139 13.99 -8.51 -19.30
N ASP A 140 13.26 -9.63 -19.22
CA ASP A 140 12.23 -9.85 -18.21
C ASP A 140 12.59 -11.04 -17.32
N PRO A 141 13.58 -10.87 -16.40
CA PRO A 141 14.15 -11.98 -15.63
C PRO A 141 13.23 -12.47 -14.50
N ASN A 142 12.01 -11.95 -14.38
CA ASN A 142 11.09 -12.33 -13.31
C ASN A 142 9.74 -12.79 -13.89
N ASP A 143 9.33 -14.01 -13.54
CA ASP A 143 7.92 -14.41 -13.60
C ASP A 143 7.04 -13.50 -12.73
N GLY A 144 5.84 -13.17 -13.24
CA GLY A 144 4.86 -12.34 -12.55
C GLY A 144 4.38 -12.97 -11.24
N GLY A 145 4.20 -12.14 -10.21
CA GLY A 145 3.65 -12.58 -8.91
C GLY A 145 4.68 -13.18 -7.93
N GLN A 146 5.97 -13.20 -8.28
CA GLN A 146 7.03 -13.67 -7.39
C GLN A 146 7.14 -12.84 -6.11
N THR A 147 7.47 -13.51 -5.00
CA THR A 147 7.76 -12.86 -3.73
C THR A 147 9.07 -12.06 -3.80
N ARG A 148 9.29 -11.14 -2.86
CA ARG A 148 10.51 -10.31 -2.84
C ARG A 148 11.79 -11.12 -2.79
N ALA A 149 11.75 -12.31 -2.20
CA ALA A 149 12.86 -13.26 -2.20
C ALA A 149 12.98 -13.86 -3.60
N GLY A 150 13.94 -13.36 -4.39
CA GLY A 150 14.18 -13.83 -5.76
C GLY A 150 14.15 -12.74 -6.82
N LEU A 151 13.50 -11.59 -6.55
CA LEU A 151 13.35 -10.53 -7.55
C LEU A 151 14.70 -10.04 -8.09
N VAL A 152 14.85 -10.17 -9.40
CA VAL A 152 15.94 -9.61 -10.19
C VAL A 152 15.58 -8.16 -10.53
N THR A 153 16.16 -7.24 -9.76
CA THR A 153 16.08 -5.79 -10.02
C THR A 153 17.26 -5.34 -10.87
N ALA A 154 17.18 -4.15 -11.47
CA ALA A 154 18.32 -3.57 -12.18
C ALA A 154 19.55 -3.45 -11.26
N TYR A 155 19.33 -3.14 -9.97
CA TYR A 155 20.41 -3.12 -8.97
C TYR A 155 21.07 -4.50 -8.77
N ARG A 156 20.27 -5.58 -8.76
CA ARG A 156 20.79 -6.94 -8.62
C ARG A 156 21.56 -7.39 -9.86
N GLN A 157 21.08 -7.03 -11.06
CA GLN A 157 21.78 -7.28 -12.33
C GLN A 157 23.11 -6.55 -12.36
N ASP A 158 23.12 -5.26 -12.02
CA ASP A 158 24.36 -4.48 -11.92
C ASP A 158 25.31 -5.09 -10.89
N ALA A 159 24.84 -5.45 -9.69
CA ALA A 159 25.68 -6.09 -8.67
C ALA A 159 26.27 -7.42 -9.16
N LEU A 160 25.50 -8.21 -9.92
CA LEU A 160 25.98 -9.47 -10.47
C LEU A 160 27.04 -9.25 -11.56
N LYS A 161 26.91 -8.23 -12.41
CA LYS A 161 27.96 -7.83 -13.37
C LYS A 161 29.27 -7.48 -12.65
N LEU A 162 29.20 -6.75 -11.53
CA LEU A 162 30.39 -6.44 -10.72
C LEU A 162 31.01 -7.71 -10.13
N ALA A 163 30.16 -8.60 -9.61
CA ALA A 163 30.59 -9.84 -8.99
C ALA A 163 31.28 -10.77 -10.00
N MET A 164 30.72 -10.92 -11.20
CA MET A 164 31.33 -11.69 -12.30
C MET A 164 32.69 -11.12 -12.70
N TYR A 165 32.77 -9.80 -12.91
CA TYR A 165 34.04 -9.17 -13.25
C TYR A 165 35.12 -9.41 -12.18
N LEU A 166 34.78 -9.28 -10.89
CA LEU A 166 35.72 -9.54 -9.79
C LEU A 166 36.08 -11.02 -9.64
N PHE A 167 35.16 -11.92 -9.99
CA PHE A 167 35.42 -13.36 -10.00
C PHE A 167 36.49 -13.72 -11.05
N GLU A 168 36.42 -13.09 -12.23
CA GLU A 168 37.37 -13.33 -13.33
C GLU A 168 38.70 -12.56 -13.18
N ALA A 169 38.62 -11.27 -12.88
CA ALA A 169 39.79 -10.36 -12.85
C ALA A 169 40.47 -10.29 -11.47
N GLY A 170 39.84 -10.81 -10.42
CA GLY A 170 40.29 -10.67 -9.04
C GLY A 170 40.10 -9.26 -8.47
N ALA A 171 40.63 -9.04 -7.27
CA ALA A 171 40.46 -7.80 -6.53
C ALA A 171 40.94 -6.57 -7.32
N SER A 172 40.03 -5.63 -7.57
CA SER A 172 40.22 -4.56 -8.55
C SER A 172 39.86 -3.18 -8.01
N LYS A 173 40.45 -2.13 -8.60
CA LYS A 173 40.08 -0.74 -8.29
C LYS A 173 38.63 -0.49 -8.69
N GLY A 174 37.85 0.15 -7.81
CA GLY A 174 36.42 0.40 -8.06
C GLY A 174 36.14 1.20 -9.34
N ALA A 175 37.06 2.11 -9.72
CA ALA A 175 36.99 2.84 -10.99
C ALA A 175 37.22 1.95 -12.21
N HIS A 176 38.09 0.93 -12.11
CA HIS A 176 38.30 -0.04 -13.18
C HIS A 176 37.06 -0.92 -13.33
N VAL A 177 36.54 -1.47 -12.22
CA VAL A 177 35.30 -2.26 -12.24
C VAL A 177 34.16 -1.46 -12.89
N ALA A 178 33.99 -0.17 -12.55
CA ALA A 178 32.96 0.69 -13.14
C ALA A 178 33.10 0.84 -14.66
N ARG A 179 34.34 0.96 -15.15
CA ARG A 179 34.65 1.10 -16.57
C ARG A 179 34.37 -0.19 -17.35
N GLU A 180 34.89 -1.31 -16.86
CA GLU A 180 34.79 -2.60 -17.56
C GLU A 180 33.35 -3.16 -17.56
N THR A 181 32.61 -2.97 -16.46
CA THR A 181 31.21 -3.42 -16.35
C THR A 181 30.19 -2.43 -16.90
N GLN A 182 30.63 -1.21 -17.25
CA GLN A 182 29.79 -0.06 -17.60
C GLN A 182 28.80 0.37 -16.50
N VAL A 183 28.96 -0.13 -15.27
CA VAL A 183 28.15 0.26 -14.12
C VAL A 183 28.78 1.48 -13.45
N GLN A 184 28.34 2.68 -13.82
CA GLN A 184 28.89 3.95 -13.29
C GLN A 184 28.91 4.02 -11.74
N ARG A 185 27.97 3.34 -11.08
CA ARG A 185 27.84 3.32 -9.61
C ARG A 185 28.60 2.18 -8.93
N ALA A 186 29.44 1.42 -9.65
CA ALA A 186 30.07 0.19 -9.14
C ALA A 186 30.76 0.38 -7.79
N THR A 187 31.57 1.44 -7.63
CA THR A 187 32.28 1.73 -6.38
C THR A 187 31.33 1.91 -5.19
N ALA A 188 30.23 2.64 -5.39
CA ALA A 188 29.23 2.83 -4.34
C ALA A 188 28.51 1.52 -4.01
N MET A 189 28.15 0.73 -5.02
CA MET A 189 27.47 -0.55 -4.84
C MET A 189 28.32 -1.57 -4.08
N MET A 190 29.61 -1.68 -4.41
CA MET A 190 30.54 -2.57 -3.71
C MET A 190 30.83 -2.08 -2.28
N ARG A 191 30.84 -0.76 -2.05
CA ARG A 191 30.98 -0.17 -0.71
C ARG A 191 29.74 -0.39 0.16
N ASP A 192 28.55 -0.17 -0.39
CA ASP A 192 27.28 -0.29 0.34
C ASP A 192 26.91 -1.77 0.58
N ASN A 193 27.37 -2.68 -0.30
CA ASN A 193 27.36 -4.13 -0.14
C ASN A 193 26.02 -4.73 0.35
N HIS A 194 24.90 -4.29 -0.23
CA HIS A 194 23.55 -4.71 0.19
C HIS A 194 23.29 -6.23 0.20
N TYR A 195 24.11 -7.02 -0.50
CA TYR A 195 23.99 -8.47 -0.61
C TYR A 195 25.10 -9.25 0.12
N GLY A 196 26.10 -8.58 0.68
CA GLY A 196 27.25 -9.25 1.30
C GLY A 196 28.24 -9.89 0.31
N TRP A 197 28.15 -9.60 -0.99
CA TRP A 197 28.97 -10.22 -2.04
C TRP A 197 30.38 -9.64 -2.16
N PHE A 198 30.59 -8.41 -1.68
CA PHE A 198 31.85 -7.69 -1.88
C PHE A 198 32.60 -7.50 -0.57
N GLU A 199 33.91 -7.35 -0.65
CA GLU A 199 34.76 -6.98 0.47
C GLU A 199 35.76 -5.89 0.08
N LYS A 200 36.12 -5.05 1.05
CA LYS A 200 37.12 -3.99 0.83
C LYS A 200 38.50 -4.53 1.19
N ILE A 201 39.33 -4.76 0.17
CA ILE A 201 40.70 -5.27 0.35
C ILE A 201 41.64 -4.14 0.78
N LYS A 202 41.57 -2.99 0.09
CA LYS A 202 42.32 -1.77 0.38
C LYS A 202 41.49 -0.54 0.01
N THR A 203 41.98 0.66 0.30
CA THR A 203 41.32 1.90 -0.14
C THR A 203 41.11 1.90 -1.65
N GLY A 204 39.84 1.93 -2.06
CA GLY A 204 39.43 1.91 -3.46
C GLY A 204 39.56 0.57 -4.19
N ILE A 205 39.98 -0.51 -3.51
CA ILE A 205 40.14 -1.85 -4.10
C ILE A 205 39.15 -2.81 -3.43
N TYR A 206 38.37 -3.51 -4.25
CA TYR A 206 37.31 -4.40 -3.82
C TYR A 206 37.54 -5.81 -4.36
N GLY A 207 37.24 -6.80 -3.53
CA GLY A 207 37.27 -8.23 -3.85
C GLY A 207 35.89 -8.85 -3.67
N LEU A 208 35.82 -10.16 -3.89
CA LEU A 208 34.60 -10.94 -3.79
C LEU A 208 34.65 -11.84 -2.56
N THR A 209 33.56 -11.87 -1.78
CA THR A 209 33.42 -12.82 -0.67
C THR A 209 33.08 -14.22 -1.19
N PRO A 210 33.23 -15.28 -0.38
CA PRO A 210 32.77 -16.62 -0.76
C PRO A 210 31.29 -16.64 -1.18
N THR A 211 30.43 -15.92 -0.46
CA THR A 211 29.00 -15.79 -0.82
C THR A 211 28.79 -15.06 -2.15
N GLY A 212 29.64 -14.08 -2.48
CA GLY A 212 29.63 -13.43 -3.78
C GLY A 212 30.03 -14.38 -4.91
N ALA A 213 31.02 -15.25 -4.68
CA ALA A 213 31.44 -16.26 -5.65
C ALA A 213 30.31 -17.28 -5.93
N GLU A 214 29.63 -17.77 -4.90
CA GLU A 214 28.46 -18.65 -5.05
C GLU A 214 27.33 -18.00 -5.86
N ALA A 215 27.07 -16.71 -5.63
CA ALA A 215 26.05 -15.97 -6.35
C ALA A 215 26.35 -15.84 -7.85
N VAL A 216 27.63 -15.73 -8.23
CA VAL A 216 28.07 -15.73 -9.64
C VAL A 216 27.84 -17.10 -10.28
N SER A 217 28.11 -18.20 -9.58
CA SER A 217 27.86 -19.55 -10.11
C SER A 217 26.37 -19.82 -10.39
N ALA A 218 25.46 -19.12 -9.70
CA ALA A 218 24.02 -19.21 -9.89
C ALA A 218 23.44 -18.17 -10.89
N ALA A 219 24.29 -17.42 -11.60
CA ALA A 219 23.93 -16.22 -12.36
C ALA A 219 23.09 -16.43 -13.63
N GLY A 220 23.09 -17.61 -14.24
CA GLY A 220 22.62 -17.83 -15.63
C GLY A 220 21.24 -17.26 -15.93
N ARG A 221 20.31 -17.33 -14.97
CA ARG A 221 18.92 -16.84 -15.13
C ARG A 221 18.75 -15.32 -14.93
N VAL A 222 19.74 -14.63 -14.37
CA VAL A 222 19.61 -13.24 -13.86
C VAL A 222 20.04 -12.20 -14.89
N LEU A 223 20.92 -12.56 -15.82
CA LEU A 223 21.46 -11.64 -16.83
C LEU A 223 20.80 -11.76 -18.21
N GLY A 224 19.84 -12.69 -18.38
CA GLY A 224 19.13 -12.87 -19.64
C GLY A 224 19.98 -13.53 -20.74
N SER A 225 20.99 -14.31 -20.35
CA SER A 225 21.67 -15.25 -21.23
C SER A 225 20.85 -16.54 -21.24
N ASP A 226 20.18 -16.80 -22.38
CA ASP A 226 19.63 -18.11 -22.71
C ASP A 226 20.74 -19.17 -22.79
#